data_AF-A0A4C1Z378-F1
#
_entry.id   AF-A0A4C1Z378-F1
#
_cell.length_a   1.000
_cell.length_b   1.000
_cell.length_c   1.000
_cell.angle_alpha   90.00
_cell.angle_beta   90.00
_cell.angle_gamma   90.00
#
_symmetry.space_group_name_H-M   'P 1'
#
loop_
_entity.id
_entity.type
_entity.pdbx_description
1 polymer ?
#
loop_
_entity_poly.entity_id
_entity_poly.type
_entity_poly.pdbx_seq_one_letter_code
_entity_poly.pdbx_strand_id
1 'polypeptide(L)'
;MGPPDGGRPIFTIKITDWKRVSMVFEKIDTPPLNSIPDDIRTTEEIDHAIGALTSHVRTVVEKCERKVPASSDRRKFPPDILELVRAKNAALRRASAYPTPEYRSRARALQRKVKARVQEFRNESWNDLMEEINQAFWKITKALKTEGIEEEVLQKISLEPKDDLTPVSLSEVQKLVKSISTKKALGLDGVRNKAIKCFSQPLLSLLVVIFNACLQNCYFPSARKEVEVIGIHKPGKPRDLPVSYRPISLPSGLAKLFERVLKTRLSNHLFGKGFIIDEQFGFRPAHSCPQQVLRLVEYVSEGFKTKQKTVTVFFDVAKAFERIWHAGLVYKLYSLQVPDRLILTIQNFLSNRHFTFRHERTHSTRRLITAGVPQGSALFPLLYSAYTNDISRPTSASSSRSLPMIPRSFIGVGLGAPSSSTFRGPLMS
;
A
#
# COMPACT_ATOMS: atom_id res chain seq x y z
N MET A 1 11.84 24.02 -51.63
CA MET A 1 11.84 23.93 -50.16
C MET A 1 10.65 23.08 -49.73
N GLY A 2 10.88 21.81 -49.38
CA GLY A 2 9.82 20.93 -48.85
C GLY A 2 9.67 21.11 -47.34
N PRO A 3 8.50 20.77 -46.76
CA PRO A 3 8.26 20.92 -45.32
C PRO A 3 9.16 19.95 -44.53
N PRO A 4 9.63 20.34 -43.32
CA PRO A 4 10.54 19.52 -42.53
C PRO A 4 9.87 18.23 -42.05
N ASP A 5 10.66 17.15 -42.04
CA ASP A 5 10.28 15.81 -41.59
C ASP A 5 9.40 15.82 -40.34
N GLY A 6 8.23 15.20 -40.44
CA GLY A 6 7.34 14.90 -39.33
C GLY A 6 8.03 13.94 -38.34
N GLY A 7 8.73 14.53 -37.36
CA GLY A 7 9.51 13.83 -36.35
C GLY A 7 8.72 12.74 -35.64
N ARG A 8 9.35 11.56 -35.52
CA ARG A 8 8.90 10.51 -34.58
C ARG A 8 8.73 11.15 -33.19
N PRO A 9 7.70 10.77 -32.40
CA PRO A 9 7.57 11.31 -31.04
C PRO A 9 8.82 10.94 -30.24
N ILE A 10 9.65 11.95 -29.99
CA ILE A 10 10.81 11.86 -29.12
C ILE A 10 10.25 11.60 -27.73
N PHE A 11 10.54 10.43 -27.17
CA PHE A 11 10.18 10.13 -25.79
C PHE A 11 10.84 11.18 -24.89
N THR A 12 10.10 11.87 -24.03
CA THR A 12 10.66 12.88 -23.13
C THR A 12 10.60 12.42 -21.68
N ILE A 13 11.71 12.44 -20.97
CA ILE A 13 11.80 12.34 -19.51
C ILE A 13 11.61 13.74 -18.90
N LYS A 14 10.87 13.81 -17.80
CA LYS A 14 10.73 15.02 -16.97
C LYS A 14 11.83 15.04 -15.91
N ILE A 15 12.65 16.08 -15.90
CA ILE A 15 13.65 16.34 -14.84
C ILE A 15 13.17 17.52 -14.01
N THR A 16 13.09 17.34 -12.69
CA THR A 16 12.61 18.37 -11.75
C THR A 16 13.79 19.02 -11.02
N ASP A 17 13.83 20.35 -10.98
CA ASP A 17 14.77 21.11 -10.15
C ASP A 17 14.23 21.23 -8.72
N TRP A 18 14.79 20.41 -7.83
CA TRP A 18 14.34 20.33 -6.44
C TRP A 18 14.80 21.50 -5.56
N LYS A 19 15.89 22.19 -5.93
CA LYS A 19 16.29 23.42 -5.21
C LYS A 19 15.28 24.52 -5.49
N ARG A 20 14.87 24.65 -6.76
CA ARG A 20 13.83 25.58 -7.17
C ARG A 20 12.48 25.27 -6.53
N VAL A 21 12.07 23.99 -6.48
CA VAL A 21 10.85 23.57 -5.77
C VAL A 21 10.85 24.04 -4.31
N SER A 22 11.97 23.84 -3.59
CA SER A 22 12.08 24.28 -2.20
C SER A 22 11.94 25.80 -2.05
N MET A 23 12.59 26.58 -2.91
CA MET A 23 12.48 28.05 -2.89
C MET A 23 11.06 28.54 -3.20
N VAL A 24 10.34 27.86 -4.09
CA VAL A 24 8.96 28.23 -4.46
C VAL A 24 7.99 27.88 -3.33
N PHE A 25 8.20 26.79 -2.59
CA PHE A 25 7.37 26.44 -1.44
C PHE A 25 7.49 27.41 -0.25
N GLU A 26 8.53 28.25 -0.19
CA GLU A 26 8.58 29.37 0.77
C GLU A 26 7.57 30.49 0.42
N LYS A 27 7.08 30.54 -0.83
CA LYS A 27 6.06 31.51 -1.27
C LYS A 27 4.67 30.87 -1.12
N ILE A 28 4.03 31.13 0.02
CA ILE A 28 2.77 30.45 0.40
C ILE A 28 1.53 31.15 -0.16
N ASP A 29 1.66 32.43 -0.55
CA ASP A 29 0.58 33.21 -1.16
C ASP A 29 0.30 32.69 -2.58
N THR A 30 -0.59 31.71 -2.66
CA THR A 30 -1.04 31.13 -3.92
C THR A 30 -2.53 30.91 -3.90
N PRO A 31 -3.24 31.16 -5.02
CA PRO A 31 -4.70 31.04 -5.08
C PRO A 31 -5.26 29.72 -4.54
N PRO A 32 -4.65 28.54 -4.76
CA PRO A 32 -5.16 27.30 -4.18
C PRO A 32 -5.08 27.28 -2.65
N LEU A 33 -4.00 27.76 -2.04
CA LEU A 33 -3.83 27.71 -0.59
C LEU A 33 -4.68 28.77 0.13
N ASN A 34 -4.89 29.93 -0.50
CA ASN A 34 -5.74 30.99 0.02
C ASN A 34 -7.24 30.63 0.04
N SER A 35 -7.61 29.53 -0.64
CA SER A 35 -8.98 29.00 -0.63
C SER A 35 -9.26 28.03 0.53
N ILE A 36 -8.25 27.74 1.36
CA ILE A 36 -8.40 26.86 2.52
C ILE A 36 -8.88 27.73 3.69
N PRO A 37 -9.97 27.35 4.39
CA PRO A 37 -10.42 28.08 5.57
C PRO A 37 -9.38 28.01 6.70
N ASP A 38 -9.29 29.07 7.50
CA ASP A 38 -8.37 29.15 8.65
C ASP A 38 -8.67 28.10 9.72
N ASP A 39 -9.94 27.69 9.83
CA ASP A 39 -10.41 26.65 10.72
C ASP A 39 -11.11 25.55 9.92
N ILE A 40 -10.56 24.34 9.96
CA ILE A 40 -11.06 23.18 9.22
C ILE A 40 -11.90 22.34 10.18
N ARG A 41 -13.22 22.40 10.05
CA ARG A 41 -14.16 21.76 10.97
C ARG A 41 -14.86 20.55 10.36
N THR A 42 -15.15 20.57 9.07
CA THR A 42 -15.95 19.54 8.41
C THR A 42 -15.12 18.57 7.56
N THR A 43 -15.68 17.41 7.25
CA THR A 43 -15.02 16.41 6.38
C THR A 43 -14.82 16.91 4.94
N GLU A 44 -15.73 17.75 4.46
CA GLU A 44 -15.68 18.40 3.14
C GLU A 44 -14.54 19.41 3.08
N GLU A 45 -14.37 20.22 4.13
CA GLU A 45 -13.25 21.17 4.23
C GLU A 45 -11.90 20.44 4.33
N ILE A 46 -11.84 19.30 5.01
CA ILE A 46 -10.64 18.45 5.07
C ILE A 46 -10.25 17.98 3.65
N ASP A 47 -11.20 17.42 2.91
CA ASP A 47 -10.93 16.94 1.54
C ASP A 47 -10.58 18.09 0.59
N HIS A 48 -11.25 19.24 0.72
CA HIS A 48 -10.93 20.47 -0.02
C HIS A 48 -9.51 20.94 0.28
N ALA A 49 -9.11 21.05 1.55
CA ALA A 49 -7.77 21.47 1.95
C ALA A 49 -6.68 20.54 1.42
N ILE A 50 -6.93 19.22 1.47
CA ILE A 50 -6.01 18.22 0.91
C ILE A 50 -5.95 18.32 -0.61
N GLY A 51 -7.08 18.57 -1.28
CA GLY A 51 -7.16 18.81 -2.72
C GLY A 51 -6.36 20.04 -3.14
N ALA A 52 -6.59 21.16 -2.46
CA ALA A 52 -5.89 22.43 -2.66
C ALA A 52 -4.37 22.29 -2.47
N LEU A 53 -3.92 21.66 -1.37
CA LEU A 53 -2.51 21.39 -1.12
C LEU A 53 -1.90 20.51 -2.22
N THR A 54 -2.60 19.48 -2.67
CA THR A 54 -2.13 18.59 -3.76
C THR A 54 -2.01 19.33 -5.07
N SER A 55 -2.98 20.19 -5.37
CA SER A 55 -2.98 21.02 -6.57
C SER A 55 -1.83 22.01 -6.57
N HIS A 56 -1.60 22.69 -5.44
CA HIS A 56 -0.46 23.58 -5.25
C HIS A 56 0.87 22.83 -5.47
N VAL A 57 1.06 21.68 -4.83
CA VAL A 57 2.29 20.88 -4.97
C VAL A 57 2.54 20.44 -6.40
N ARG A 58 1.51 19.95 -7.11
CA ARG A 58 1.64 19.58 -8.53
C ARG A 58 2.02 20.78 -9.38
N THR A 59 1.35 21.91 -9.19
CA THR A 59 1.62 23.15 -9.95
C THR A 59 3.06 23.62 -9.75
N VAL A 60 3.56 23.62 -8.50
CA VAL A 60 4.94 24.01 -8.20
C VAL A 60 5.94 23.05 -8.84
N VAL A 61 5.70 21.74 -8.73
CA VAL A 61 6.56 20.72 -9.34
C VAL A 61 6.60 20.85 -10.86
N GLU A 62 5.45 21.02 -11.51
CA GLU A 62 5.35 21.20 -12.96
C GLU A 62 6.07 22.46 -13.45
N LYS A 63 5.94 23.59 -12.73
CA LYS A 63 6.70 24.82 -13.02
C LYS A 63 8.22 24.66 -12.87
N CYS A 64 8.66 23.66 -12.12
CA CYS A 64 10.08 23.34 -11.90
C CYS A 64 10.57 22.14 -12.73
N GLU A 65 9.76 21.65 -13.68
CA GLU A 65 10.13 20.55 -14.56
C GLU A 65 10.65 21.03 -15.93
N ARG A 66 11.68 20.35 -16.44
CA ARG A 66 12.12 20.44 -17.83
C ARG A 66 11.98 19.09 -18.52
N LYS A 67 11.63 19.09 -19.80
CA LYS A 67 11.55 17.87 -20.64
C LYS A 67 12.90 17.63 -21.30
N VAL A 68 13.36 16.38 -21.31
CA VAL A 68 14.63 15.95 -21.93
C VAL A 68 14.38 14.69 -22.77
N PRO A 69 14.98 14.54 -23.97
CA PRO A 69 14.87 13.31 -24.76
C PRO A 69 15.33 12.06 -23.99
N ALA A 70 14.52 11.01 -24.04
CA ALA A 70 14.76 9.72 -23.42
C ALA A 70 15.34 8.75 -24.45
N SER A 71 16.42 8.03 -24.09
CA SER A 71 16.81 6.84 -24.86
C SER A 71 15.83 5.69 -24.56
N SER A 72 15.45 4.96 -25.59
CA SER A 72 14.39 3.94 -25.50
C SER A 72 14.89 2.65 -24.85
N ASP A 73 14.36 2.31 -23.69
CA ASP A 73 14.57 1.01 -23.07
C ASP A 73 13.55 -0.02 -23.62
N ARG A 74 14.03 -1.18 -24.09
CA ARG A 74 13.24 -2.20 -24.81
C ARG A 74 12.89 -3.36 -23.88
N ARG A 75 11.60 -3.69 -23.74
CA ARG A 75 11.13 -5.00 -23.26
C ARG A 75 10.30 -5.71 -24.33
N LYS A 76 10.37 -7.05 -24.33
CA LYS A 76 9.90 -7.95 -25.39
C LYS A 76 8.43 -8.34 -25.17
N PHE A 77 7.62 -8.22 -26.22
CA PHE A 77 6.25 -8.76 -26.30
C PHE A 77 6.26 -10.25 -26.71
N PRO A 78 5.14 -10.97 -26.54
CA PRO A 78 4.93 -12.30 -27.13
C PRO A 78 5.18 -12.34 -28.65
N PRO A 79 5.58 -13.49 -29.23
CA PRO A 79 5.98 -13.60 -30.64
C PRO A 79 4.91 -13.14 -31.65
N ASP A 80 3.64 -13.45 -31.41
CA ASP A 80 2.50 -13.06 -32.24
C ASP A 80 2.31 -11.54 -32.29
N ILE A 81 2.43 -10.87 -31.15
CA ILE A 81 2.37 -9.40 -31.05
C ILE A 81 3.60 -8.77 -31.71
N LEU A 82 4.79 -9.38 -31.56
CA LEU A 82 6.01 -8.91 -32.23
C LEU A 82 5.90 -9.00 -33.75
N GLU A 83 5.30 -10.06 -34.28
CA GLU A 83 5.04 -10.22 -35.71
C GLU A 83 4.03 -9.19 -36.23
N LEU A 84 2.94 -8.96 -35.50
CA LEU A 84 1.98 -7.91 -35.85
C LEU A 84 2.62 -6.52 -35.80
N VAL A 85 3.51 -6.26 -34.84
CA VAL A 85 4.27 -5.01 -34.75
C VAL A 85 5.25 -4.86 -35.91
N ARG A 86 5.94 -5.93 -36.32
CA ARG A 86 6.81 -5.95 -37.51
C ARG A 86 6.02 -5.66 -38.78
N ALA A 87 4.87 -6.33 -38.97
CA ALA A 87 3.99 -6.12 -40.12
C ALA A 87 3.45 -4.68 -40.17
N LYS A 88 3.00 -4.14 -39.03
CA LYS A 88 2.59 -2.74 -38.89
C LYS A 88 3.72 -1.78 -39.25
N ASN A 89 4.93 -2.01 -38.73
CA ASN A 89 6.08 -1.14 -39.01
C ASN A 89 6.53 -1.22 -40.48
N ALA A 90 6.42 -2.38 -41.13
CA ALA A 90 6.64 -2.52 -42.56
C ALA A 90 5.59 -1.76 -43.38
N ALA A 91 4.31 -1.85 -43.01
CA ALA A 91 3.24 -1.10 -43.66
C ALA A 91 3.38 0.42 -43.48
N LEU A 92 3.80 0.88 -42.29
CA LEU A 92 4.08 2.29 -42.03
C LEU A 92 5.26 2.81 -42.87
N ARG A 93 6.34 2.02 -43.00
CA ARG A 93 7.46 2.37 -43.89
C ARG A 93 7.02 2.46 -45.35
N ARG A 94 6.18 1.53 -45.80
CA ARG A 94 5.67 1.51 -47.17
C ARG A 94 4.71 2.67 -47.46
N ALA A 95 3.82 3.00 -46.52
CA ALA A 95 2.94 4.16 -46.62
C ALA A 95 3.70 5.50 -46.56
N SER A 96 4.85 5.53 -45.90
CA SER A 96 5.74 6.71 -45.90
C SER A 96 6.49 6.86 -47.22
N ALA A 97 6.95 5.76 -47.82
CA ALA A 97 7.67 5.78 -49.10
C ALA A 97 6.73 6.01 -50.29
N TYR A 98 5.50 5.49 -50.20
CA TYR A 98 4.49 5.56 -51.26
C TYR A 98 3.14 5.98 -50.63
N PRO A 99 2.84 7.29 -50.55
CA PRO A 99 1.70 7.81 -49.78
C PRO A 99 0.31 7.62 -50.41
N THR A 100 -0.01 6.45 -50.96
CA THR A 100 -1.32 6.17 -51.58
C THR A 100 -2.42 5.93 -50.53
N PRO A 101 -3.72 6.14 -50.89
CA PRO A 101 -4.84 5.85 -50.01
C PRO A 101 -4.86 4.39 -49.51
N GLU A 102 -4.50 3.45 -50.38
CA GLU A 102 -4.42 2.02 -50.09
C GLU A 102 -3.38 1.72 -49.00
N TYR A 103 -2.15 2.24 -49.15
CA TYR A 103 -1.08 2.01 -48.17
C TYR A 103 -1.38 2.67 -46.82
N ARG A 104 -2.01 3.85 -46.82
CA ARG A 104 -2.48 4.51 -45.58
C ARG A 104 -3.57 3.69 -44.89
N SER A 105 -4.54 3.17 -45.65
CA SER A 105 -5.61 2.31 -45.13
C SER A 105 -5.06 1.03 -44.50
N ARG A 106 -4.12 0.35 -45.19
CA ARG A 106 -3.44 -0.84 -44.70
C ARG A 106 -2.65 -0.59 -43.42
N ALA A 107 -1.95 0.55 -43.33
CA ALA A 107 -1.21 0.93 -42.12
C ALA A 107 -2.15 1.20 -40.93
N ARG A 108 -3.27 1.92 -41.15
CA ARG A 108 -4.29 2.17 -40.12
C ARG A 108 -4.99 0.89 -39.66
N ALA A 109 -5.26 -0.04 -40.58
CA ALA A 109 -5.83 -1.35 -40.26
C ALA A 109 -4.90 -2.17 -39.36
N LEU A 110 -3.60 -2.22 -39.68
CA LEU A 110 -2.60 -2.91 -38.87
C LEU A 110 -2.35 -2.22 -37.52
N GLN A 111 -2.45 -0.90 -37.44
CA GLN A 111 -2.42 -0.16 -36.18
C GLN A 111 -3.61 -0.54 -35.28
N ARG A 112 -4.83 -0.63 -35.85
CA ARG A 112 -6.03 -1.09 -35.12
C ARG A 112 -5.88 -2.54 -34.65
N LYS A 113 -5.38 -3.44 -35.49
CA LYS A 113 -5.15 -4.86 -35.13
C LYS A 113 -4.14 -5.01 -34.00
N VAL A 114 -3.01 -4.28 -34.03
CA VAL A 114 -2.05 -4.28 -32.92
C VAL A 114 -2.68 -3.74 -31.64
N LYS A 115 -3.48 -2.66 -31.73
CA LYS A 115 -4.16 -2.10 -30.56
C LYS A 115 -5.19 -3.07 -29.97
N ALA A 116 -5.98 -3.73 -30.82
CA ALA A 116 -6.98 -4.73 -30.42
C ALA A 116 -6.32 -5.96 -29.77
N ARG A 117 -5.31 -6.56 -30.41
CA ARG A 117 -4.64 -7.76 -29.89
C ARG A 117 -3.89 -7.50 -28.58
N VAL A 118 -3.27 -6.32 -28.45
CA VAL A 118 -2.68 -5.88 -27.18
C VAL A 118 -3.76 -5.68 -26.12
N GLN A 119 -4.97 -5.24 -26.48
CA GLN A 119 -6.08 -5.07 -25.55
C GLN A 119 -6.72 -6.42 -25.15
N GLU A 120 -6.88 -7.36 -26.08
CA GLU A 120 -7.36 -8.73 -25.82
C GLU A 120 -6.39 -9.48 -24.89
N PHE A 121 -5.09 -9.47 -25.19
CA PHE A 121 -4.06 -10.04 -24.31
C PHE A 121 -4.10 -9.43 -22.89
N ARG A 122 -4.49 -8.15 -22.78
CA ARG A 122 -4.67 -7.45 -21.50
C ARG A 122 -5.99 -7.79 -20.78
N ASN A 123 -7.02 -8.24 -21.49
CA ASN A 123 -8.32 -8.55 -20.92
C ASN A 123 -8.46 -10.04 -20.59
N GLU A 124 -7.92 -10.93 -21.44
CA GLU A 124 -7.98 -12.38 -21.30
C GLU A 124 -7.10 -12.91 -20.16
N SER A 125 -6.02 -12.20 -19.82
CA SER A 125 -5.12 -12.62 -18.72
C SER A 125 -5.59 -12.19 -17.32
N TRP A 126 -6.65 -11.39 -17.20
CA TRP A 126 -7.01 -10.73 -15.93
C TRP A 126 -8.49 -10.85 -15.51
N ASN A 127 -9.40 -11.33 -16.37
CA ASN A 127 -10.80 -11.50 -15.99
C ASN A 127 -11.05 -12.82 -15.23
N ASP A 128 -10.52 -13.95 -15.71
CA ASP A 128 -10.79 -15.27 -15.10
C ASP A 128 -10.16 -15.43 -13.69
N LEU A 129 -9.04 -14.74 -13.45
CA LEU A 129 -8.40 -14.71 -12.14
C LEU A 129 -9.19 -13.92 -11.09
N MET A 130 -9.77 -12.80 -11.50
CA MET A 130 -10.37 -11.85 -10.57
C MET A 130 -11.69 -12.39 -9.99
N GLU A 131 -12.33 -13.32 -10.70
CA GLU A 131 -13.57 -13.97 -10.28
C GLU A 131 -13.32 -15.09 -9.25
N GLU A 132 -12.23 -15.85 -9.38
CA GLU A 132 -11.81 -16.84 -8.37
C GLU A 132 -11.36 -16.21 -7.05
N ILE A 133 -10.67 -15.06 -7.12
CA ILE A 133 -10.30 -14.30 -5.92
C ILE A 133 -11.56 -13.75 -5.24
N ASN A 134 -12.57 -13.29 -5.97
CA ASN A 134 -13.77 -12.74 -5.33
C ASN A 134 -14.68 -13.83 -4.73
N GLN A 135 -14.83 -14.99 -5.39
CA GLN A 135 -15.70 -16.07 -4.91
C GLN A 135 -15.09 -16.88 -3.73
N ALA A 136 -13.77 -17.09 -3.71
CA ALA A 136 -13.10 -17.75 -2.59
C ALA A 136 -13.05 -16.87 -1.32
N PHE A 137 -13.13 -15.55 -1.48
CA PHE A 137 -13.21 -14.60 -0.36
C PHE A 137 -14.58 -14.61 0.32
N TRP A 138 -15.66 -14.81 -0.44
CA TRP A 138 -17.03 -14.83 0.09
C TRP A 138 -17.31 -16.12 0.86
N LYS A 139 -16.91 -17.30 0.37
CA LYS A 139 -17.22 -18.57 1.08
C LYS A 139 -16.57 -18.68 2.47
N ILE A 140 -15.39 -18.07 2.68
CA ILE A 140 -14.66 -18.14 3.97
C ILE A 140 -15.17 -17.10 4.97
N THR A 141 -15.56 -15.90 4.52
CA THR A 141 -16.11 -14.87 5.42
C THR A 141 -17.51 -15.20 5.90
N LYS A 142 -18.31 -15.95 5.12
CA LYS A 142 -19.67 -16.35 5.52
C LYS A 142 -19.70 -17.39 6.65
N ALA A 143 -18.61 -18.15 6.86
CA ALA A 143 -18.54 -19.23 7.85
C ALA A 143 -18.07 -18.80 9.26
N LEU A 144 -17.66 -17.54 9.44
CA LEU A 144 -17.17 -16.99 10.73
C LEU A 144 -17.96 -15.78 11.23
N LYS A 145 -19.08 -15.45 10.57
CA LYS A 145 -19.97 -14.36 10.98
C LYS A 145 -20.91 -14.85 12.09
N THR A 146 -20.66 -14.41 13.31
CA THR A 146 -21.70 -14.30 14.32
C THR A 146 -22.42 -12.97 14.09
N GLU A 147 -23.70 -13.02 13.71
CA GLU A 147 -24.52 -11.83 13.40
C GLU A 147 -24.46 -10.78 14.53
N GLY A 148 -24.33 -11.22 15.79
CA GLY A 148 -24.23 -10.31 16.95
C GLY A 148 -22.99 -9.40 17.00
N ILE A 149 -21.84 -9.78 16.41
CA ILE A 149 -20.63 -8.92 16.46
C ILE A 149 -20.80 -7.70 15.53
N GLU A 150 -21.39 -7.89 14.35
CA GLU A 150 -21.59 -6.77 13.40
C GLU A 150 -22.57 -5.75 14.00
N GLU A 151 -23.65 -6.21 14.62
CA GLU A 151 -24.63 -5.35 15.31
C GLU A 151 -24.00 -4.60 16.50
N GLU A 152 -23.24 -5.28 17.36
CA GLU A 152 -22.57 -4.63 18.50
C GLU A 152 -21.58 -3.56 18.03
N VAL A 153 -20.81 -3.86 16.97
CA VAL A 153 -19.87 -2.90 16.39
C VAL A 153 -20.60 -1.71 15.78
N LEU A 154 -21.70 -1.92 15.07
CA LEU A 154 -22.53 -0.84 14.52
C LEU A 154 -23.09 0.06 15.62
N GLN A 155 -23.58 -0.53 16.72
CA GLN A 155 -24.05 0.23 17.88
C GLN A 155 -22.92 1.07 18.49
N LYS A 156 -21.74 0.49 18.72
CA LYS A 156 -20.60 1.21 19.30
C LYS A 156 -20.07 2.33 18.41
N ILE A 157 -20.03 2.13 17.08
CA ILE A 157 -19.60 3.15 16.11
C ILE A 157 -20.59 4.31 16.04
N SER A 158 -21.87 4.07 16.32
CA SER A 158 -22.91 5.10 16.25
C SER A 158 -22.91 6.06 17.46
N LEU A 159 -22.15 5.74 18.52
CA LEU A 159 -22.00 6.59 19.69
C LEU A 159 -20.92 7.65 19.46
N GLU A 160 -21.12 8.83 20.04
CA GLU A 160 -20.09 9.87 20.06
C GLU A 160 -18.82 9.37 20.77
N PRO A 161 -17.63 9.67 20.24
CA PRO A 161 -16.37 9.25 20.85
C PRO A 161 -16.22 9.88 22.23
N LYS A 162 -15.89 9.04 23.22
CA LYS A 162 -15.77 9.48 24.62
C LYS A 162 -14.42 10.10 24.96
N ASP A 163 -13.40 9.72 24.20
CA ASP A 163 -12.00 10.05 24.48
C ASP A 163 -11.41 11.00 23.44
N ASP A 164 -10.53 11.89 23.88
CA ASP A 164 -9.71 12.71 22.99
C ASP A 164 -8.33 12.09 22.73
N LEU A 165 -7.79 12.40 21.55
CA LEU A 165 -6.44 12.02 21.16
C LEU A 165 -5.48 13.18 21.33
N THR A 166 -4.24 12.88 21.74
CA THR A 166 -3.17 13.87 21.78
C THR A 166 -3.00 14.52 20.40
N PRO A 167 -3.13 15.86 20.30
CA PRO A 167 -3.01 16.58 19.04
C PRO A 167 -1.66 16.30 18.35
N VAL A 168 -1.69 16.30 17.04
CA VAL A 168 -0.49 16.25 16.19
C VAL A 168 0.26 17.56 16.36
N SER A 169 1.56 17.46 16.64
CA SER A 169 2.45 18.64 16.74
C SER A 169 3.23 18.88 15.45
N LEU A 170 3.67 20.12 15.25
CA LEU A 170 4.58 20.48 14.16
C LEU A 170 5.88 19.66 14.19
N SER A 171 6.43 19.45 15.39
CA SER A 171 7.66 18.66 15.59
C SER A 171 7.48 17.21 15.14
N GLU A 172 6.29 16.63 15.36
CA GLU A 172 5.95 15.28 14.94
C GLU A 172 5.88 15.19 13.41
N VAL A 173 5.16 16.11 12.77
CA VAL A 173 5.05 16.15 11.30
C VAL A 173 6.42 16.34 10.67
N GLN A 174 7.27 17.24 11.20
CA GLN A 174 8.64 17.44 10.74
C GLN A 174 9.47 16.16 10.80
N LYS A 175 9.42 15.41 11.93
CA LYS A 175 10.11 14.12 12.08
C LYS A 175 9.60 13.10 11.05
N LEU A 176 8.28 13.02 10.87
CA LEU A 176 7.66 12.10 9.90
C LEU A 176 8.10 12.42 8.47
N VAL A 177 8.04 13.69 8.06
CA VAL A 177 8.48 14.15 6.73
C VAL A 177 9.97 13.88 6.51
N LYS A 178 10.84 14.14 7.49
CA LYS A 178 12.27 13.81 7.38
C LYS A 178 12.52 12.32 7.14
N SER A 179 11.72 11.46 7.80
CA SER A 179 11.85 10.00 7.74
C SER A 179 11.29 9.34 6.45
N ILE A 180 10.59 10.07 5.57
CA ILE A 180 10.05 9.46 4.34
C ILE A 180 11.18 9.11 3.37
N SER A 181 11.06 7.97 2.68
CA SER A 181 12.02 7.61 1.64
C SER A 181 11.66 8.29 0.32
N THR A 182 12.64 8.94 -0.31
CA THR A 182 12.47 9.64 -1.60
C THR A 182 12.47 8.69 -2.80
N LYS A 183 12.88 7.42 -2.61
CA LYS A 183 12.95 6.38 -3.65
C LYS A 183 11.68 5.53 -3.75
N LYS A 184 10.56 6.00 -3.20
CA LYS A 184 9.27 5.29 -3.26
C LYS A 184 8.52 5.60 -4.54
N ALA A 185 7.72 4.64 -4.99
CA ALA A 185 6.83 4.80 -6.12
C ALA A 185 5.79 5.89 -5.86
N LEU A 186 5.33 6.51 -6.94
CA LEU A 186 4.34 7.58 -6.93
C LEU A 186 2.95 7.02 -6.66
N GLY A 187 2.15 7.70 -5.84
CA GLY A 187 0.73 7.39 -5.70
C GLY A 187 -0.11 7.99 -6.83
N LEU A 188 -1.42 7.75 -6.81
CA LEU A 188 -2.37 8.27 -7.81
C LEU A 188 -2.45 9.81 -7.86
N ASP A 189 -2.04 10.48 -6.78
CA ASP A 189 -2.05 11.94 -6.67
C ASP A 189 -0.91 12.63 -7.43
N GLY A 190 0.04 11.87 -7.96
CA GLY A 190 1.17 12.41 -8.70
C GLY A 190 2.19 13.17 -7.83
N VAL A 191 2.08 13.12 -6.50
CA VAL A 191 2.98 13.83 -5.58
C VAL A 191 4.13 12.94 -5.13
N ARG A 192 5.35 13.29 -5.55
CA ARG A 192 6.57 12.57 -5.13
C ARG A 192 6.90 12.89 -3.68
N ASN A 193 7.35 11.89 -2.92
CA ASN A 193 7.87 12.09 -1.55
C ASN A 193 9.00 13.14 -1.48
N LYS A 194 9.75 13.33 -2.58
CA LYS A 194 10.78 14.36 -2.65
C LYS A 194 10.20 15.79 -2.61
N ALA A 195 8.99 16.01 -3.13
CA ALA A 195 8.28 17.29 -2.99
C ALA A 195 7.86 17.53 -1.55
N ILE A 196 7.32 16.50 -0.88
CA ILE A 196 6.92 16.56 0.53
C ILE A 196 8.11 16.91 1.44
N LYS A 197 9.31 16.42 1.14
CA LYS A 197 10.53 16.80 1.86
C LYS A 197 10.95 18.27 1.69
N CYS A 198 10.47 18.94 0.66
CA CYS A 198 10.76 20.34 0.39
C CYS A 198 9.71 21.29 1.01
N PHE A 199 8.72 20.78 1.75
CA PHE A 199 7.71 21.63 2.37
C PHE A 199 8.35 22.63 3.34
N SER A 200 8.00 23.90 3.17
CA SER A 200 8.33 25.00 4.08
C SER A 200 7.59 24.85 5.41
N GLN A 201 8.00 25.62 6.43
CA GLN A 201 7.32 25.58 7.74
C GLN A 201 5.81 25.81 7.64
N PRO A 202 5.30 26.79 6.87
CA PRO A 202 3.86 27.03 6.82
C PRO A 202 3.08 25.90 6.15
N LEU A 203 3.66 25.22 5.16
CA LEU A 203 3.06 24.00 4.58
C LEU A 203 3.04 22.84 5.58
N LEU A 204 4.06 22.73 6.44
CA LEU A 204 4.05 21.75 7.53
C LEU A 204 3.02 22.09 8.61
N SER A 205 2.84 23.37 8.94
CA SER A 205 1.78 23.84 9.83
C SER A 205 0.39 23.55 9.26
N LEU A 206 0.18 23.77 7.96
CA LEU A 206 -1.06 23.40 7.28
C LEU A 206 -1.34 21.88 7.38
N LEU A 207 -0.32 21.03 7.22
CA LEU A 207 -0.47 19.59 7.45
C LEU A 207 -0.88 19.26 8.89
N VAL A 208 -0.36 19.99 9.88
CA VAL A 208 -0.75 19.83 11.29
C VAL A 208 -2.24 20.14 11.46
N VAL A 209 -2.70 21.27 10.93
CA VAL A 209 -4.13 21.67 10.98
C VAL A 209 -5.01 20.59 10.34
N ILE A 210 -4.66 20.15 9.11
CA ILE A 210 -5.41 19.11 8.40
C ILE A 210 -5.44 17.79 9.19
N PHE A 211 -4.29 17.33 9.72
CA PHE A 211 -4.24 16.06 10.45
C PHE A 211 -5.00 16.12 11.78
N ASN A 212 -4.97 17.26 12.47
CA ASN A 212 -5.77 17.45 13.67
C ASN A 212 -7.27 17.47 13.35
N ALA A 213 -7.68 18.18 12.28
CA ALA A 213 -9.07 18.15 11.82
C ALA A 213 -9.52 16.72 11.46
N CYS A 214 -8.67 15.92 10.81
CA CYS A 214 -8.94 14.50 10.54
C CYS A 214 -9.17 13.70 11.83
N LEU A 215 -8.33 13.87 12.85
CA LEU A 215 -8.49 13.17 14.13
C LEU A 215 -9.75 13.59 14.87
N GLN A 216 -10.08 14.88 14.86
CA GLN A 216 -11.29 15.41 15.51
C GLN A 216 -12.57 14.91 14.83
N ASN A 217 -12.56 14.81 13.51
CA ASN A 217 -13.69 14.29 12.74
C ASN A 217 -13.73 12.77 12.62
N CYS A 218 -12.81 12.05 13.28
CA CYS A 218 -12.63 10.60 13.12
C CYS A 218 -12.54 10.16 11.65
N TYR A 219 -11.91 10.99 10.82
CA TYR A 219 -12.00 10.94 9.37
C TYR A 219 -10.67 10.60 8.74
N PHE A 220 -10.68 9.66 7.79
CA PHE A 220 -9.58 9.44 6.87
C PHE A 220 -9.97 10.02 5.50
N PRO A 221 -9.18 10.93 4.91
CA PRO A 221 -9.55 11.63 3.69
C PRO A 221 -9.94 10.71 2.52
N SER A 222 -11.10 10.94 1.91
CA SER A 222 -11.69 10.04 0.91
C SER A 222 -10.84 9.96 -0.36
N ALA A 223 -10.29 11.10 -0.82
CA ALA A 223 -9.37 11.16 -1.95
C ALA A 223 -8.08 10.31 -1.74
N ARG A 224 -7.84 9.87 -0.50
CA ARG A 224 -6.66 9.10 -0.08
C ARG A 224 -6.96 7.62 0.18
N LYS A 225 -8.23 7.22 0.07
CA LYS A 225 -8.65 5.81 0.20
C LYS A 225 -8.48 5.03 -1.10
N GLU A 226 -8.45 5.73 -2.24
CA GLU A 226 -8.18 5.14 -3.54
C GLU A 226 -6.68 4.86 -3.72
N VAL A 227 -6.35 3.63 -4.11
CA VAL A 227 -4.96 3.18 -4.23
C VAL A 227 -4.70 2.45 -5.54
N GLU A 228 -3.57 2.74 -6.15
CA GLU A 228 -3.04 1.93 -7.23
C GLU A 228 -2.38 0.68 -6.65
N VAL A 229 -2.64 -0.49 -7.23
CA VAL A 229 -2.03 -1.76 -6.86
C VAL A 229 -1.13 -2.25 -7.99
N ILE A 230 0.08 -2.66 -7.66
CA ILE A 230 1.02 -3.30 -8.59
C ILE A 230 1.36 -4.72 -8.15
N GLY A 231 1.56 -5.63 -9.10
CA GLY A 231 2.01 -6.99 -8.81
C GLY A 231 3.54 -7.08 -8.73
N ILE A 232 4.09 -7.52 -7.60
CA ILE A 232 5.49 -7.94 -7.48
C ILE A 232 5.60 -9.45 -7.65
N HIS A 233 6.36 -9.88 -8.66
CA HIS A 233 6.55 -11.30 -8.95
C HIS A 233 7.29 -12.03 -7.82
N LYS A 234 6.76 -13.18 -7.40
CA LYS A 234 7.37 -14.10 -6.44
C LYS A 234 8.55 -14.82 -7.12
N PRO A 235 9.74 -14.89 -6.49
CA PRO A 235 10.86 -15.63 -7.05
C PRO A 235 10.50 -17.08 -7.38
N GLY A 236 10.94 -17.58 -8.54
CA GLY A 236 10.79 -18.99 -8.94
C GLY A 236 9.38 -19.44 -9.32
N LYS A 237 8.41 -18.53 -9.47
CA LYS A 237 7.04 -18.86 -9.89
C LYS A 237 6.77 -18.51 -11.38
N PRO A 238 5.77 -19.13 -12.04
CA PRO A 238 5.42 -18.82 -13.43
C PRO A 238 4.83 -17.41 -13.58
N ARG A 239 5.20 -16.66 -14.62
CA ARG A 239 4.82 -15.24 -14.80
C ARG A 239 3.41 -15.03 -15.37
N ASP A 240 2.88 -16.06 -15.99
CA ASP A 240 1.54 -16.17 -16.56
C ASP A 240 0.48 -16.38 -15.49
N LEU A 241 0.86 -16.89 -14.31
CA LEU A 241 -0.07 -17.14 -13.21
C LEU A 241 -0.13 -15.95 -12.24
N PRO A 242 -1.31 -15.36 -12.00
CA PRO A 242 -1.39 -14.20 -11.12
C PRO A 242 -1.16 -14.52 -9.63
N VAL A 243 -1.38 -15.77 -9.20
CA VAL A 243 -0.97 -16.27 -7.87
C VAL A 243 0.54 -16.15 -7.63
N SER A 244 1.33 -16.00 -8.69
CA SER A 244 2.76 -15.74 -8.65
C SER A 244 3.11 -14.30 -8.32
N TYR A 245 2.13 -13.41 -8.16
CA TYR A 245 2.36 -12.01 -7.81
C TYR A 245 1.91 -11.70 -6.38
N ARG A 246 2.54 -10.71 -5.78
CA ARG A 246 2.11 -10.07 -4.53
C ARG A 246 1.50 -8.71 -4.89
N PRO A 247 0.21 -8.46 -4.59
CA PRO A 247 -0.36 -7.14 -4.81
C PRO A 247 0.24 -6.16 -3.81
N ILE A 248 0.79 -5.04 -4.27
CA ILE A 248 1.30 -3.97 -3.41
C ILE A 248 0.54 -2.70 -3.71
N SER A 249 -0.13 -2.16 -2.69
CA SER A 249 -0.80 -0.88 -2.74
C SER A 249 0.21 0.26 -2.64
N LEU A 250 0.04 1.27 -3.49
CA LEU A 250 0.84 2.48 -3.55
C LEU A 250 0.00 3.66 -3.02
N PRO A 251 -0.12 3.80 -1.68
CA PRO A 251 -0.80 4.96 -1.10
C PRO A 251 -0.02 6.24 -1.40
N SER A 252 -0.73 7.37 -1.42
CA SER A 252 -0.07 8.66 -1.59
C SER A 252 0.85 9.00 -0.43
N GLY A 253 1.81 9.89 -0.67
CA GLY A 253 2.76 10.31 0.37
C GLY A 253 2.06 10.95 1.57
N LEU A 254 1.03 11.78 1.33
CA LEU A 254 0.24 12.42 2.39
C LEU A 254 -0.60 11.40 3.17
N ALA A 255 -1.25 10.45 2.49
CA ALA A 255 -1.98 9.35 3.14
C ALA A 255 -1.07 8.56 4.07
N LYS A 256 0.14 8.24 3.59
CA LYS A 256 1.13 7.47 4.34
C LYS A 256 1.71 8.23 5.53
N LEU A 257 1.77 9.57 5.48
CA LEU A 257 2.13 10.39 6.63
C LEU A 257 1.06 10.30 7.71
N PHE A 258 -0.21 10.48 7.34
CA PHE A 258 -1.31 10.39 8.30
C PHE A 258 -1.43 8.98 8.89
N GLU A 259 -1.30 7.93 8.07
CA GLU A 259 -1.22 6.54 8.56
C GLU A 259 -0.11 6.35 9.61
N ARG A 260 1.04 7.04 9.48
CA ARG A 260 2.13 6.97 10.46
C ARG A 260 1.81 7.70 11.78
N VAL A 261 1.01 8.76 11.74
CA VAL A 261 0.47 9.40 12.94
C VAL A 261 -0.42 8.39 13.68
N LEU A 262 -1.41 7.81 12.98
CA LEU A 262 -2.29 6.77 13.55
C LEU A 262 -1.50 5.59 14.09
N LYS A 263 -0.48 5.13 13.34
CA LYS A 263 0.41 4.05 13.75
C LYS A 263 1.12 4.37 15.06
N THR A 264 1.63 5.59 15.21
CA THR A 264 2.34 6.00 16.43
C THR A 264 1.40 6.00 17.62
N ARG A 265 0.20 6.57 17.47
CA ARG A 265 -0.81 6.58 18.54
C ARG A 265 -1.24 5.15 18.93
N LEU A 266 -1.52 4.30 17.94
CA LEU A 266 -1.88 2.89 18.18
C LEU A 266 -0.73 2.11 18.84
N SER A 267 0.50 2.30 18.38
CA SER A 267 1.70 1.67 18.95
C SER A 267 1.88 2.05 20.42
N ASN A 268 1.77 3.33 20.74
CA ASN A 268 1.92 3.82 22.10
C ASN A 268 0.85 3.24 23.03
N HIS A 269 -0.38 3.13 22.55
CA HIS A 269 -1.46 2.50 23.33
C HIS A 269 -1.23 1.00 23.54
N LEU A 270 -1.00 0.26 22.45
CA LEU A 270 -0.88 -1.20 22.49
C LEU A 270 0.33 -1.68 23.29
N PHE A 271 1.51 -1.08 23.07
CA PHE A 271 2.73 -1.51 23.73
C PHE A 271 2.97 -0.76 25.05
N GLY A 272 2.63 0.52 25.13
CA GLY A 272 2.83 1.31 26.35
C GLY A 272 1.95 0.86 27.51
N LYS A 273 0.78 0.29 27.22
CA LYS A 273 -0.12 -0.30 28.23
C LYS A 273 0.01 -1.83 28.36
N GLY A 274 0.94 -2.46 27.64
CA GLY A 274 1.15 -3.91 27.73
C GLY A 274 -0.01 -4.77 27.21
N PHE A 275 -0.82 -4.26 26.29
CA PHE A 275 -1.98 -4.99 25.75
C PHE A 275 -1.59 -6.09 24.76
N ILE A 276 -0.40 -6.02 24.18
CA ILE A 276 0.12 -7.08 23.31
C ILE A 276 0.82 -8.14 24.16
N ILE A 277 0.42 -9.39 23.97
CA ILE A 277 1.03 -10.56 24.61
C ILE A 277 2.55 -10.61 24.40
N ASP A 278 3.27 -11.19 25.36
CA ASP A 278 4.73 -11.14 25.29
C ASP A 278 5.30 -12.01 24.18
N GLU A 279 4.61 -13.08 23.81
CA GLU A 279 5.02 -14.01 22.78
C GLU A 279 4.86 -13.48 21.36
N GLN A 280 4.16 -12.35 21.17
CA GLN A 280 4.00 -11.71 19.89
C GLN A 280 5.23 -10.85 19.58
N PHE A 281 6.22 -11.45 18.93
CA PHE A 281 7.43 -10.73 18.49
C PHE A 281 7.21 -10.04 17.13
N GLY A 282 6.17 -10.45 16.41
CA GLY A 282 5.81 -9.90 15.11
C GLY A 282 5.43 -8.42 15.18
N PHE A 283 6.15 -7.58 14.42
CA PHE A 283 5.93 -6.13 14.34
C PHE A 283 6.01 -5.38 15.67
N ARG A 284 6.60 -5.99 16.71
CA ARG A 284 6.80 -5.39 18.02
C ARG A 284 8.16 -4.67 18.06
N PRO A 285 8.23 -3.42 18.54
CA PRO A 285 9.50 -2.73 18.77
C PRO A 285 10.42 -3.54 19.68
N ALA A 286 11.74 -3.47 19.44
CA ALA A 286 12.77 -4.18 20.20
C ALA A 286 12.66 -5.73 20.22
N HIS A 287 11.88 -6.31 19.30
CA HIS A 287 11.77 -7.76 19.11
C HIS A 287 12.20 -8.14 17.68
N SER A 288 12.71 -9.36 17.54
CA SER A 288 13.27 -9.86 16.28
C SER A 288 13.02 -11.35 16.09
N CYS A 289 13.11 -11.82 14.84
CA CYS A 289 12.97 -13.24 14.53
C CYS A 289 14.00 -14.12 15.25
N PRO A 290 15.31 -13.76 15.32
CA PRO A 290 16.29 -14.55 16.07
C PRO A 290 15.95 -14.70 17.55
N GLN A 291 15.43 -13.65 18.21
CA GLN A 291 14.99 -13.74 19.60
C GLN A 291 13.84 -14.76 19.76
N GLN A 292 12.89 -14.81 18.82
CA GLN A 292 11.80 -15.79 18.90
C GLN A 292 12.30 -17.22 18.69
N VAL A 293 13.28 -17.40 17.80
CA VAL A 293 13.92 -18.70 17.59
C VAL A 293 14.69 -19.12 18.84
N LEU A 294 15.43 -18.20 19.47
CA LEU A 294 16.15 -18.48 20.71
C LEU A 294 15.19 -18.97 21.80
N ARG A 295 14.07 -18.27 22.02
CA ARG A 295 13.05 -18.68 22.98
C ARG A 295 12.53 -20.10 22.72
N LEU A 296 12.28 -20.45 21.46
CA LEU A 296 11.87 -21.80 21.09
C LEU A 296 12.96 -22.84 21.41
N VAL A 297 14.22 -22.54 21.07
CA VAL A 297 15.37 -23.42 21.32
C VAL A 297 15.57 -23.64 22.81
N GLU A 298 15.47 -22.60 23.63
CA GLU A 298 15.57 -22.69 25.10
C GLU A 298 14.49 -23.59 25.68
N TYR A 299 13.24 -23.41 25.23
CA TYR A 299 12.12 -24.23 25.69
C TYR A 299 12.28 -25.71 25.32
N VAL A 300 12.69 -25.99 24.07
CA VAL A 300 12.99 -27.35 23.62
C VAL A 300 14.13 -27.95 24.44
N SER A 301 15.19 -27.18 24.70
CA SER A 301 16.34 -27.62 25.50
C SER A 301 15.95 -27.94 26.95
N GLU A 302 15.07 -27.15 27.55
CA GLU A 302 14.54 -27.39 28.90
C GLU A 302 13.66 -28.64 28.97
N GLY A 303 12.84 -28.87 27.93
CA GLY A 303 12.09 -30.11 27.76
C GLY A 303 13.02 -31.34 27.74
N PHE A 304 14.12 -31.27 27.00
CA PHE A 304 15.13 -32.34 26.97
C PHE A 304 15.77 -32.58 28.35
N LYS A 305 16.17 -31.52 29.07
CA LYS A 305 16.77 -31.64 30.42
C LYS A 305 15.82 -32.32 31.40
N THR A 306 14.53 -32.04 31.30
CA THR A 306 13.48 -32.60 32.17
C THR A 306 12.93 -33.95 31.67
N LYS A 307 13.57 -34.55 30.65
CA LYS A 307 13.16 -35.82 30.01
C LYS A 307 11.72 -35.79 29.45
N GLN A 308 11.22 -34.61 29.11
CA GLN A 308 9.93 -34.42 28.46
C GLN A 308 10.05 -34.57 26.93
N LYS A 309 8.97 -35.03 26.29
CA LYS A 309 8.85 -34.99 24.83
C LYS A 309 8.27 -33.65 24.41
N THR A 310 8.97 -32.91 23.57
CA THR A 310 8.50 -31.62 23.04
C THR A 310 8.00 -31.79 21.61
N VAL A 311 6.77 -31.33 21.33
CA VAL A 311 6.17 -31.31 19.99
C VAL A 311 5.91 -29.86 19.61
N THR A 312 6.28 -29.48 18.39
CA THR A 312 6.07 -28.13 17.85
C THR A 312 5.13 -28.17 16.67
N VAL A 313 4.08 -27.33 16.70
CA VAL A 313 3.12 -27.17 15.60
C VAL A 313 3.29 -25.78 15.00
N PHE A 314 3.50 -25.71 13.68
CA PHE A 314 3.66 -24.45 12.96
C PHE A 314 2.41 -24.14 12.13
N PHE A 315 1.83 -22.97 12.35
CA PHE A 315 0.71 -22.46 11.56
C PHE A 315 1.17 -21.37 10.60
N ASP A 316 0.60 -21.40 9.39
CA ASP A 316 0.75 -20.33 8.41
C ASP A 316 -0.63 -19.88 7.92
N VAL A 317 -0.93 -18.59 8.14
CA VAL A 317 -2.21 -18.01 7.75
C VAL A 317 -2.11 -17.57 6.29
N ALA A 318 -2.71 -18.36 5.41
CA ALA A 318 -2.77 -18.04 3.99
C ALA A 318 -3.45 -16.67 3.77
N LYS A 319 -2.76 -15.77 3.05
CA LYS A 319 -3.26 -14.43 2.67
C LYS A 319 -3.73 -13.57 3.86
N ALA A 320 -3.02 -13.62 4.99
CA ALA A 320 -3.35 -12.87 6.21
C ALA A 320 -3.68 -11.38 5.97
N PHE A 321 -2.96 -10.70 5.07
CA PHE A 321 -3.18 -9.30 4.72
C PHE A 321 -4.55 -9.02 4.09
N GLU A 322 -5.04 -9.96 3.28
CA GLU A 322 -6.23 -9.80 2.46
C GLU A 322 -7.50 -10.28 3.19
N ARG A 323 -7.35 -11.02 4.30
CA ARG A 323 -8.45 -11.75 4.95
C ARG A 323 -8.93 -11.18 6.29
N ILE A 324 -8.40 -10.04 6.72
CA ILE A 324 -8.86 -9.43 7.98
C ILE A 324 -10.32 -9.01 7.83
N TRP A 325 -11.18 -9.55 8.70
CA TRP A 325 -12.57 -9.13 8.84
C TRP A 325 -12.63 -7.81 9.61
N HIS A 326 -13.15 -6.77 8.95
CA HIS A 326 -13.11 -5.40 9.49
C HIS A 326 -13.93 -5.25 10.78
N ALA A 327 -15.15 -5.80 10.84
CA ALA A 327 -15.96 -5.72 12.06
C ALA A 327 -15.28 -6.43 13.24
N GLY A 328 -14.75 -7.64 13.02
CA GLY A 328 -13.97 -8.35 14.04
C GLY A 328 -12.70 -7.60 14.48
N LEU A 329 -12.02 -6.88 13.57
CA LEU A 329 -10.90 -6.03 13.93
C LEU A 329 -11.36 -4.84 14.80
N VAL A 330 -12.41 -4.14 14.41
CA VAL A 330 -12.96 -3.02 15.18
C VAL A 330 -13.40 -3.49 16.57
N TYR A 331 -14.11 -4.60 16.65
CA TYR A 331 -14.48 -5.25 17.91
C TYR A 331 -13.26 -5.49 18.81
N LYS A 332 -12.19 -6.09 18.26
CA LYS A 332 -10.94 -6.32 19.01
C LYS A 332 -10.29 -5.03 19.48
N LEU A 333 -10.31 -3.96 18.69
CA LEU A 333 -9.75 -2.68 19.12
C LEU A 333 -10.53 -2.11 20.32
N TYR A 334 -11.86 -2.24 20.35
CA TYR A 334 -12.65 -1.91 21.53
C TYR A 334 -12.32 -2.79 22.73
N SER A 335 -12.15 -4.10 22.53
CA SER A 335 -11.74 -5.02 23.62
C SER A 335 -10.35 -4.69 24.18
N LEU A 336 -9.45 -4.14 23.35
CA LEU A 336 -8.13 -3.65 23.74
C LEU A 336 -8.15 -2.20 24.27
N GLN A 337 -9.35 -1.66 24.53
CA GLN A 337 -9.58 -0.34 25.10
C GLN A 337 -8.88 0.79 24.32
N VAL A 338 -8.73 0.63 23.00
CA VAL A 338 -8.17 1.67 22.14
C VAL A 338 -9.11 2.88 22.14
N PRO A 339 -8.61 4.13 22.19
CA PRO A 339 -9.47 5.31 22.25
C PRO A 339 -10.44 5.38 21.07
N ASP A 340 -11.69 5.76 21.33
CA ASP A 340 -12.78 5.74 20.36
C ASP A 340 -12.44 6.47 19.06
N ARG A 341 -11.91 7.71 19.15
CA ARG A 341 -11.53 8.48 17.95
C ARG A 341 -10.52 7.75 17.07
N LEU A 342 -9.59 7.00 17.66
CA LEU A 342 -8.60 6.24 16.90
C LEU A 342 -9.28 5.03 16.23
N ILE A 343 -10.17 4.33 16.93
CA ILE A 343 -10.95 3.23 16.36
C ILE A 343 -11.80 3.72 15.20
N LEU A 344 -12.56 4.80 15.39
CA LEU A 344 -13.44 5.38 14.38
C LEU A 344 -12.64 5.85 13.15
N THR A 345 -11.49 6.51 13.35
CA THR A 345 -10.60 6.89 12.24
C THR A 345 -10.06 5.67 11.48
N ILE A 346 -9.72 4.58 12.18
CA ILE A 346 -9.26 3.33 11.57
C ILE A 346 -10.39 2.66 10.80
N GLN A 347 -11.60 2.62 11.36
CA GLN A 347 -12.80 2.10 10.70
C GLN A 347 -13.09 2.90 9.42
N ASN A 348 -13.00 4.22 9.49
CA ASN A 348 -13.18 5.11 8.35
C ASN A 348 -12.10 4.87 7.29
N PHE A 349 -10.85 4.64 7.70
CA PHE A 349 -9.73 4.28 6.83
C PHE A 349 -9.95 2.94 6.09
N LEU A 350 -10.57 1.96 6.74
CA LEU A 350 -10.85 0.62 6.17
C LEU A 350 -12.08 0.62 5.24
N SER A 351 -13.02 1.51 5.48
CA SER A 351 -14.30 1.59 4.77
C SER A 351 -14.21 2.31 3.42
N ASN A 352 -15.09 1.95 2.47
CA ASN A 352 -15.24 2.60 1.15
C ASN A 352 -13.94 2.73 0.33
N ARG A 353 -13.02 1.79 0.52
CA ARG A 353 -11.74 1.78 -0.18
C ARG A 353 -11.87 1.18 -1.57
N HIS A 354 -11.23 1.82 -2.53
CA HIS A 354 -11.20 1.36 -3.90
C HIS A 354 -9.77 1.15 -4.37
N PHE A 355 -9.56 0.21 -5.26
CA PHE A 355 -8.29 0.01 -5.93
C PHE A 355 -8.42 -0.09 -7.43
N THR A 356 -7.34 0.27 -8.10
CA THR A 356 -7.11 0.01 -9.52
C THR A 356 -5.80 -0.76 -9.65
N PHE A 357 -5.80 -1.84 -10.42
CA PHE A 357 -4.58 -2.62 -10.65
C PHE A 357 -3.84 -2.06 -11.85
N ARG A 358 -2.58 -1.67 -11.66
CA ARG A 358 -1.69 -1.26 -12.75
C ARG A 358 -0.81 -2.41 -13.19
N HIS A 359 -0.96 -2.78 -14.45
CA HIS A 359 -0.02 -3.63 -15.18
C HIS A 359 0.61 -2.82 -16.31
N GLU A 360 1.92 -2.62 -16.25
CA GLU A 360 2.67 -1.75 -17.16
C GLU A 360 2.13 -0.30 -17.25
N ARG A 361 1.47 0.04 -18.36
CA ARG A 361 0.89 1.37 -18.67
C ARG A 361 -0.65 1.34 -18.70
N THR A 362 -1.25 0.23 -18.29
CA THR A 362 -2.70 0.05 -18.28
C THR A 362 -3.22 -0.16 -16.87
N HIS A 363 -4.45 0.28 -16.65
CA HIS A 363 -5.15 0.21 -15.38
C HIS A 363 -6.40 -0.64 -15.56
N SER A 364 -6.73 -1.45 -14.56
CA SER A 364 -8.01 -2.14 -14.48
C SER A 364 -9.15 -1.14 -14.21
N THR A 365 -10.39 -1.63 -14.28
CA THR A 365 -11.52 -0.92 -13.68
C THR A 365 -11.34 -0.78 -12.17
N ARG A 366 -11.99 0.24 -11.61
CA ARG A 366 -12.06 0.49 -10.17
C ARG A 366 -12.84 -0.63 -9.48
N ARG A 367 -12.32 -1.15 -8.37
CA ARG A 367 -12.94 -2.22 -7.57
C ARG A 367 -12.97 -1.83 -6.08
N LEU A 368 -14.04 -2.21 -5.39
CA LEU A 368 -14.21 -2.01 -3.94
C LEU A 368 -13.42 -3.06 -3.15
N ILE A 369 -12.81 -2.66 -2.04
CA ILE A 369 -12.16 -3.55 -1.07
C ILE A 369 -13.15 -3.82 0.07
N THR A 370 -13.52 -5.08 0.25
CA THR A 370 -14.50 -5.52 1.27
C THR A 370 -13.87 -6.24 2.47
N ALA A 371 -12.61 -6.65 2.37
CA ALA A 371 -11.87 -7.31 3.44
C ALA A 371 -10.36 -7.05 3.32
N GLY A 372 -9.64 -7.27 4.43
CA GLY A 372 -8.21 -7.08 4.49
C GLY A 372 -7.79 -5.61 4.56
N VAL A 373 -6.48 -5.39 4.57
CA VAL A 373 -5.90 -4.04 4.66
C VAL A 373 -4.86 -3.92 3.54
N PRO A 374 -4.74 -2.75 2.89
CA PRO A 374 -3.81 -2.56 1.78
C PRO A 374 -2.39 -3.02 2.10
N GLN A 375 -1.87 -3.96 1.32
CA GLN A 375 -0.48 -4.43 1.47
C GLN A 375 0.49 -3.30 1.07
N GLY A 376 1.12 -2.69 2.07
CA GLY A 376 1.92 -1.46 1.90
C GLY A 376 1.50 -0.31 2.81
N SER A 377 0.38 -0.47 3.52
CA SER A 377 -0.04 0.39 4.64
C SER A 377 1.01 0.36 5.76
N ALA A 378 1.25 1.53 6.35
CA ALA A 378 2.15 1.64 7.51
C ALA A 378 1.48 1.15 8.80
N LEU A 379 0.15 1.21 8.85
CA LEU A 379 -0.69 0.89 10.00
C LEU A 379 -0.98 -0.60 10.11
N PHE A 380 -1.11 -1.29 8.97
CA PHE A 380 -1.44 -2.72 8.90
C PHE A 380 -0.70 -3.61 9.90
N PRO A 381 0.64 -3.56 10.01
CA PRO A 381 1.37 -4.52 10.83
C PRO A 381 0.88 -4.51 12.29
N LEU A 382 0.57 -3.33 12.84
CA LEU A 382 0.03 -3.21 14.19
C LEU A 382 -1.41 -3.67 14.32
N LEU A 383 -2.26 -3.39 13.32
CA LEU A 383 -3.63 -3.91 13.28
C LEU A 383 -3.65 -5.43 13.27
N TYR A 384 -2.72 -6.07 12.57
CA TYR A 384 -2.60 -7.51 12.55
C TYR A 384 -2.12 -8.08 13.89
N SER A 385 -1.15 -7.43 14.54
CA SER A 385 -0.72 -7.82 15.90
C SER A 385 -1.88 -7.72 16.90
N ALA A 386 -2.68 -6.65 16.85
CA ALA A 386 -3.89 -6.52 17.66
C ALA A 386 -4.94 -7.60 17.32
N TYR A 387 -5.15 -7.86 16.03
CA TYR A 387 -6.13 -8.86 15.57
C TYR A 387 -5.78 -10.28 16.01
N THR A 388 -4.50 -10.62 16.08
CA THR A 388 -4.03 -11.98 16.41
C THR A 388 -3.64 -12.17 17.88
N ASN A 389 -3.87 -11.15 18.71
CA ASN A 389 -3.40 -11.10 20.09
C ASN A 389 -3.97 -12.22 20.99
N ASP A 390 -5.10 -12.80 20.61
CA ASP A 390 -5.79 -13.83 21.42
C ASP A 390 -5.36 -15.27 21.07
N ILE A 391 -4.58 -15.47 20.00
CA ILE A 391 -4.24 -16.82 19.51
C ILE A 391 -3.31 -17.57 20.50
N SER A 392 -2.68 -16.87 21.42
CA SER A 392 -1.56 -17.36 22.22
C SER A 392 -1.89 -17.68 23.69
N ARG A 393 -3.15 -17.88 24.06
CA ARG A 393 -3.49 -18.22 25.45
C ARG A 393 -3.74 -19.72 25.62
N PRO A 394 -2.72 -20.53 26.01
CA PRO A 394 -3.02 -21.81 26.60
C PRO A 394 -3.68 -21.57 27.96
N THR A 395 -4.91 -22.05 28.13
CA THR A 395 -5.55 -22.15 29.45
C THR A 395 -4.72 -23.04 30.34
N SER A 396 -4.43 -22.58 31.56
CA SER A 396 -3.65 -23.27 32.60
C SER A 396 -4.25 -24.59 33.12
N ALA A 397 -5.24 -25.15 32.43
CA ALA A 397 -6.06 -26.27 32.91
C ALA A 397 -5.54 -27.66 32.49
N SER A 398 -4.45 -27.78 31.74
CA SER A 398 -3.87 -29.08 31.35
C SER A 398 -2.41 -29.17 31.72
N SER A 399 -2.01 -30.30 32.30
CA SER A 399 -0.65 -30.70 32.72
C SER A 399 0.42 -30.68 31.61
N SER A 400 0.08 -30.26 30.39
CA SER A 400 1.00 -29.98 29.29
C SER A 400 1.43 -28.51 29.31
N ARG A 401 2.72 -28.25 29.60
CA ARG A 401 3.33 -26.95 29.24
C ARG A 401 3.25 -26.81 27.72
N SER A 402 2.73 -25.68 27.25
CA SER A 402 2.71 -25.34 25.83
C SER A 402 3.34 -23.96 25.65
N LEU A 403 4.23 -23.83 24.67
CA LEU A 403 4.61 -22.51 24.18
C LEU A 403 3.48 -21.95 23.33
N PRO A 404 3.14 -20.67 23.49
CA PRO A 404 2.22 -20.02 22.58
C PRO A 404 2.73 -20.00 21.14
N MET A 405 1.77 -19.91 20.22
CA MET A 405 1.93 -20.07 18.78
C MET A 405 3.06 -19.20 18.21
N ILE A 406 3.87 -19.79 17.31
CA ILE A 406 4.83 -19.06 16.48
C ILE A 406 4.28 -19.00 15.04
N PRO A 407 3.62 -17.90 14.62
CA PRO A 407 3.17 -17.76 13.26
C PRO A 407 4.37 -17.64 12.31
N ARG A 408 4.44 -18.52 11.31
CA ARG A 408 5.53 -18.58 10.33
C ARG A 408 5.63 -17.33 9.45
N SER A 409 4.55 -16.55 9.37
CA SER A 409 4.41 -15.34 8.53
C SER A 409 5.41 -14.22 8.83
N PHE A 410 6.11 -14.29 9.97
CA PHE A 410 7.00 -13.21 10.44
C PHE A 410 8.47 -13.38 10.07
N ILE A 411 8.91 -14.58 9.69
CA ILE A 411 10.31 -14.83 9.30
C ILE A 411 10.59 -14.30 7.87
N GLY A 412 9.54 -14.03 7.08
CA GLY A 412 9.65 -13.64 5.67
C GLY A 412 9.44 -12.15 5.32
N VAL A 413 9.14 -11.27 6.28
CA VAL A 413 8.91 -9.82 6.00
C VAL A 413 10.22 -9.04 6.19
N GLY A 414 11.30 -9.55 5.60
CA GLY A 414 12.53 -8.79 5.38
C GLY A 414 12.39 -7.98 4.09
N LEU A 415 12.28 -6.66 4.22
CA LEU A 415 12.64 -5.76 3.13
C LEU A 415 14.07 -6.11 2.69
N GLY A 416 14.21 -6.52 1.42
CA GLY A 416 15.42 -6.99 0.75
C GLY A 416 16.76 -6.77 1.47
N ALA A 417 17.38 -7.87 1.88
CA ALA A 417 18.82 -8.01 1.95
C ALA A 417 19.29 -8.82 0.71
N PRO A 418 20.45 -8.51 0.11
CA PRO A 418 20.95 -9.23 -1.05
C PRO A 418 21.26 -10.67 -0.67
N SER A 419 20.91 -11.59 -1.54
CA SER A 419 21.43 -12.95 -1.53
C SER A 419 22.95 -12.91 -1.71
N SER A 420 23.71 -13.22 -0.66
CA SER A 420 25.10 -13.64 -0.77
C SER A 420 25.29 -14.97 -0.03
N SER A 421 25.43 -16.02 -0.85
CA SER A 421 26.35 -17.15 -0.73
C SER A 421 26.46 -17.95 0.58
N THR A 422 26.13 -19.25 0.41
CA THR A 422 26.80 -20.43 1.00
C THR A 422 26.87 -20.56 2.51
N PHE A 423 25.94 -21.36 3.06
CA PHE A 423 26.23 -22.23 4.20
C PHE A 423 25.98 -23.68 3.77
N ARG A 424 27.04 -24.36 3.32
CA ARG A 424 27.08 -25.83 3.32
C ARG A 424 27.38 -26.23 4.76
N GLY A 425 26.40 -26.79 5.46
CA GLY A 425 26.66 -27.51 6.70
C GLY A 425 27.42 -28.81 6.40
N PRO A 426 28.32 -29.25 7.29
CA PRO A 426 29.04 -30.50 7.11
C PRO A 426 28.08 -31.68 7.29
N LEU A 427 28.09 -32.58 6.31
CA LEU A 427 27.71 -33.97 6.52
C LEU A 427 28.67 -34.55 7.55
N MET A 428 28.16 -34.97 8.71
CA MET A 428 28.79 -36.06 9.45
C MET A 428 27.72 -37.09 9.81
N SER A 429 28.11 -38.31 9.46
CA SER A 429 27.56 -39.64 9.73
C SER A 429 27.09 -39.86 11.14
#